data_AF-C4K4W3-F1
#
_entry.id   AF-C4K4W3-F1
#
_cell.length_a   1.000
_cell.length_b   1.000
_cell.length_c   1.000
_cell.angle_alpha   90.00
_cell.angle_beta   90.00
_cell.angle_gamma   90.00
#
_symmetry.space_group_name_H-M   'P 1'
#
loop_
_entity.id
_entity.type
_entity.pdbx_description
1 polymer ?
#
loop_
_entity_poly.entity_id
_entity_poly.type
_entity_poly.pdbx_seq_one_letter_code
_entity_poly.pdbx_strand_id
1 'polypeptide(L)'
;MLPDNEAQIVDRAVARLKHFDSLGYDIIVACYRGKVSCRAIGRALKRDHKSISGYLTRSEAYIAGQVDALLNVKAKFTQIETIPILKLKNVF
;
A
#
# COMPACT_ATOMS: atom_id res chain seq x y z
N MET A 1 -5.30 -13.13 7.90
CA MET A 1 -5.96 -11.80 7.92
C MET A 1 -4.98 -10.87 8.61
N LEU A 2 -4.71 -9.68 8.06
CA LEU A 2 -3.80 -8.72 8.69
C LEU A 2 -4.46 -8.10 9.93
N PRO A 3 -3.70 -7.75 10.97
CA PRO A 3 -4.23 -6.96 12.08
C PRO A 3 -4.66 -5.57 11.59
N ASP A 4 -5.67 -4.98 12.24
CA ASP A 4 -6.32 -3.74 11.77
C ASP A 4 -5.35 -2.58 11.52
N ASN A 5 -4.31 -2.48 12.35
CA ASN A 5 -3.28 -1.45 12.24
C ASN A 5 -2.42 -1.59 10.98
N GLU A 6 -2.10 -2.81 10.55
CA GLU A 6 -1.36 -3.08 9.31
C GLU A 6 -2.28 -3.00 8.10
N ALA A 7 -3.53 -3.48 8.24
CA ALA A 7 -4.55 -3.37 7.21
C ALA A 7 -4.80 -1.91 6.81
N GLN A 8 -4.93 -1.00 7.79
CA GLN A 8 -5.09 0.44 7.50
C GLN A 8 -3.93 1.05 6.70
N ILE A 9 -2.70 0.59 6.92
CA ILE A 9 -1.53 1.10 6.18
C ILE A 9 -1.61 0.67 4.72
N VAL A 10 -1.95 -0.60 4.48
CA VAL A 10 -2.14 -1.13 3.13
C VAL A 10 -3.31 -0.43 2.45
N ASP A 11 -4.45 -0.27 3.14
CA ASP A 11 -5.63 0.43 2.61
C ASP A 11 -5.29 1.86 2.21
N ARG A 12 -4.50 2.57 3.02
CA ARG A 12 -4.05 3.94 2.70
C ARG A 12 -3.14 3.95 1.48
N ALA A 13 -2.21 3.01 1.35
CA ALA A 13 -1.33 2.89 0.18
C ALA A 13 -2.13 2.62 -1.10
N VAL A 14 -3.10 1.69 -1.03
CA VAL A 14 -4.00 1.35 -2.14
C VAL A 14 -4.92 2.53 -2.49
N ALA A 15 -5.43 3.27 -1.50
CA ALA A 15 -6.24 4.46 -1.75
C ALA A 15 -5.45 5.56 -2.50
N ARG A 16 -4.16 5.73 -2.19
CA ARG A 16 -3.30 6.67 -2.94
C ARG A 16 -3.09 6.24 -4.39
N LEU A 17 -2.97 4.94 -4.65
CA LEU A 17 -2.86 4.42 -6.02
C LEU A 17 -4.05 4.86 -6.87
N LYS A 18 -5.28 4.89 -6.34
CA LYS A 18 -6.47 5.36 -7.10
C LYS A 18 -6.31 6.77 -7.68
N HIS A 19 -5.61 7.66 -6.98
CA HIS A 19 -5.36 9.02 -7.44
C HIS A 19 -4.20 9.11 -8.44
N PHE A 20 -3.21 8.23 -8.34
CA PHE A 20 -2.01 8.25 -9.17
C PHE A 20 -2.16 7.43 -10.46
N ASP A 21 -2.74 6.23 -10.37
CA ASP A 21 -3.02 5.30 -11.47
C ASP A 21 -4.36 4.60 -11.21
N SER A 22 -5.45 5.20 -11.71
CA SER A 22 -6.81 4.68 -11.53
C SER A 22 -7.00 3.32 -12.20
N LEU A 23 -6.38 3.08 -13.36
CA LEU A 23 -6.44 1.79 -14.04
C LEU A 23 -5.69 0.72 -13.24
N GLY A 24 -4.50 1.05 -12.72
CA GLY A 24 -3.74 0.19 -11.83
C GLY A 24 -4.52 -0.19 -10.57
N TYR A 25 -5.22 0.78 -9.96
CA TYR A 25 -6.13 0.55 -8.84
C TYR A 25 -7.24 -0.46 -9.18
N ASP A 26 -7.94 -0.26 -10.31
CA ASP A 26 -9.01 -1.15 -10.74
C ASP A 26 -8.51 -2.59 -10.98
N ILE A 27 -7.31 -2.73 -11.56
CA ILE A 27 -6.65 -4.02 -11.78
C ILE A 27 -6.31 -4.69 -10.44
N ILE A 28 -5.73 -3.96 -9.49
CA ILE A 28 -5.42 -4.48 -8.13
C ILE A 28 -6.70 -4.98 -7.44
N VAL A 29 -7.77 -4.19 -7.46
CA VAL A 29 -9.05 -4.55 -6.84
C VAL A 29 -9.62 -5.80 -7.50
N ALA A 30 -9.62 -5.86 -8.83
CA ALA A 30 -10.11 -7.01 -9.58
C ALA A 30 -9.31 -8.29 -9.27
N CYS A 31 -7.98 -8.22 -9.21
CA CYS A 31 -7.14 -9.38 -8.92
C CYS A 31 -7.24 -9.84 -7.47
N TYR A 32 -7.12 -8.93 -6.50
CA TYR A 32 -7.01 -9.32 -5.09
C TYR A 32 -8.34 -9.51 -4.39
N ARG A 33 -9.34 -8.64 -4.66
CA ARG A 33 -10.68 -8.77 -4.08
C ARG A 33 -11.58 -9.64 -4.96
N GLY A 34 -11.57 -9.38 -6.27
CA GLY A 34 -12.41 -10.12 -7.23
C GLY A 34 -11.86 -11.50 -7.62
N LYS A 35 -10.60 -11.82 -7.29
CA LYS A 35 -9.90 -13.05 -7.70
C LYS A 35 -9.89 -13.26 -9.22
N VAL A 36 -9.93 -12.16 -9.98
CA VAL A 36 -9.97 -12.19 -11.44
C VAL A 36 -8.55 -12.27 -12.00
N SER A 37 -8.30 -13.22 -12.92
CA SER A 37 -7.00 -13.36 -13.58
C SER A 37 -6.70 -12.23 -14.58
N CYS A 38 -5.42 -11.91 -14.79
CA CYS A 38 -4.98 -10.93 -15.80
C CYS A 38 -5.49 -11.27 -17.21
N ARG A 39 -5.67 -12.56 -17.55
CA ARG A 39 -6.27 -12.99 -18.82
C ARG A 39 -7.74 -12.59 -18.92
N ALA A 40 -8.51 -12.80 -17.85
CA ALA A 40 -9.92 -12.42 -17.82
C ALA A 40 -10.09 -10.89 -17.88
N ILE A 41 -9.26 -10.14 -17.15
CA ILE A 41 -9.22 -8.68 -17.24
C ILE A 41 -8.83 -8.21 -18.65
N GLY A 42 -7.80 -8.80 -19.25
CA GLY A 42 -7.36 -8.49 -20.61
C GLY A 42 -8.49 -8.70 -21.64
N ARG A 43 -9.22 -9.81 -21.54
CA ARG A 43 -10.41 -10.05 -22.38
C ARG A 43 -11.48 -8.98 -22.20
N ALA A 44 -11.81 -8.60 -20.96
CA ALA A 44 -12.81 -7.58 -20.68
C ALA A 44 -12.41 -6.20 -21.22
N LEU A 45 -11.12 -5.85 -21.13
CA LEU A 45 -10.57 -4.58 -21.59
C LEU A 45 -10.12 -4.58 -23.07
N LYS A 46 -10.28 -5.70 -23.79
CA LYS A 46 -9.75 -5.91 -25.15
C LYS A 46 -8.25 -5.58 -25.26
N ARG A 47 -7.47 -5.96 -24.24
CA ARG A 47 -6.01 -5.76 -24.16
C ARG A 47 -5.29 -7.09 -23.96
N ASP A 48 -4.03 -7.16 -24.39
CA ASP A 48 -3.22 -8.34 -24.13
C ASP A 48 -2.96 -8.53 -22.64
N HIS A 49 -3.05 -9.78 -22.19
CA HIS A 49 -2.84 -10.15 -20.79
C HIS A 49 -1.45 -9.80 -20.27
N LYS A 50 -0.40 -9.76 -21.13
CA LYS A 50 0.93 -9.31 -20.74
C LYS A 50 0.94 -7.83 -20.37
N SER A 51 0.18 -7.01 -21.10
CA SER A 51 0.00 -5.60 -20.77
C SER A 51 -0.64 -5.43 -19.40
N ILE A 52 -1.71 -6.19 -19.12
CA ILE A 52 -2.38 -6.18 -17.80
C ILE A 52 -1.43 -6.64 -16.68
N SER A 53 -0.67 -7.70 -16.92
CA SER A 53 0.37 -8.14 -15.97
C SER A 53 1.37 -7.02 -15.68
N GLY A 54 1.78 -6.25 -16.69
CA GLY A 54 2.67 -5.11 -16.50
C GLY A 54 2.06 -3.98 -15.66
N TYR A 55 0.77 -3.67 -15.84
CA TYR A 55 0.05 -2.73 -14.97
C TYR A 55 0.00 -3.24 -13.53
N LEU A 56 -0.31 -4.52 -13.34
CA LEU A 56 -0.37 -5.14 -12.02
C LEU A 56 0.98 -5.04 -11.30
N THR A 57 2.07 -5.46 -11.94
CA THR A 57 3.43 -5.40 -11.35
C THR A 57 3.84 -3.98 -10.95
N ARG A 58 3.56 -2.97 -11.79
CA ARG A 58 3.87 -1.57 -11.43
C ARG A 58 3.03 -1.08 -10.25
N SER A 59 1.76 -1.47 -10.21
CA SER A 59 0.84 -1.11 -9.13
C SER A 59 1.28 -1.73 -7.81
N GLU A 60 1.68 -3.00 -7.83
CA GLU A 60 2.23 -3.72 -6.67
C GLU A 60 3.52 -3.04 -6.17
N ALA A 61 4.44 -2.70 -7.07
CA ALA A 61 5.67 -2.00 -6.72
C ALA A 61 5.41 -0.63 -6.08
N TYR A 62 4.44 0.13 -6.62
CA TYR A 62 4.04 1.40 -6.03
C TYR A 62 3.48 1.23 -4.62
N ILE A 63 2.55 0.28 -4.43
CA ILE A 63 1.94 0.00 -3.12
C ILE A 63 3.04 -0.42 -2.12
N ALA A 64 3.94 -1.31 -2.51
CA ALA A 64 5.06 -1.75 -1.67
C ALA A 64 5.91 -0.55 -1.19
N GLY A 65 6.27 0.35 -2.10
CA GLY A 65 7.02 1.58 -1.75
C GLY A 65 6.25 2.51 -0.81
N GLN A 66 4.93 2.66 -1.00
CA GLN A 66 4.09 3.46 -0.10
C GLN A 66 3.97 2.83 1.29
N VAL A 67 3.82 1.50 1.37
CA VAL A 67 3.75 0.78 2.65
C VAL A 67 5.07 0.93 3.41
N ASP A 68 6.21 0.74 2.75
CA ASP A 68 7.53 0.94 3.36
C ASP A 68 7.68 2.36 3.90
N ALA A 69 7.33 3.38 3.11
CA ALA A 69 7.40 4.77 3.54
C ALA A 69 6.52 5.05 4.78
N LEU A 70 5.30 4.50 4.81
CA LEU A 70 4.36 4.69 5.93
C LEU A 70 4.85 3.98 7.21
N LEU A 71 5.42 2.78 7.09
CA LEU A 71 6.01 2.05 8.21
C LEU A 71 7.25 2.75 8.77
N ASN A 72 8.11 3.26 7.89
CA ASN A 72 9.31 3.99 8.29
C ASN A 72 8.98 5.34 8.95
N VAL A 73 7.91 6.02 8.54
CA VAL A 73 7.41 7.21 9.25
C VAL A 73 6.92 6.84 10.65
N LYS A 74 6.13 5.77 10.78
CA LYS A 74 5.62 5.31 12.07
C LYS A 74 6.75 4.98 13.06
N ALA A 75 7.80 4.30 12.60
CA ALA A 75 8.97 3.97 13.41
C ALA A 75 9.70 5.20 13.95
N LYS A 76 9.82 6.27 13.15
CA LYS A 76 10.44 7.53 13.58
C LYS A 76 9.63 8.25 14.67
N PHE A 77 8.30 8.24 14.58
CA PHE A 77 7.45 8.86 15.61
C PHE A 77 7.55 8.13 16.97
N THR A 78 7.58 6.80 16.97
CA THR A 78 7.74 6.02 18.22
C THR A 78 9.08 6.28 18.91
N GLN A 79 10.15 6.61 18.16
CA GLN A 79 11.44 6.94 18.77
C GLN A 79 11.46 8.31 19.47
N ILE A 80 10.64 9.26 18.99
CA ILE A 80 10.53 10.59 19.59
C ILE A 80 9.81 10.52 20.95
N GLU A 81 8.81 9.64 21.09
CA GLU A 81 8.11 9.42 22.36
C GLU A 81 8.96 8.66 23.40
N THR A 82 9.98 7.91 22.98
CA THR A 82 10.94 7.25 23.89
C THR A 82 12.07 8.16 24.39
N ILE A 83 12.13 9.44 23.99
CA ILE A 83 13.02 10.39 24.65
C ILE A 83 12.51 10.54 26.09
N PRO A 84 13.28 10.14 27.12
CA PRO A 84 12.71 9.97 28.44
C PRO A 84 12.34 11.35 28.98
N ILE A 85 11.04 11.57 29.19
CA ILE A 85 10.52 12.56 30.15
C ILE A 85 11.19 12.36 31.54
N LEU A 86 11.84 11.22 31.78
CA LEU A 86 12.71 10.94 32.92
C LEU A 86 13.97 11.81 33.04
N LYS A 87 14.43 12.54 32.01
CA LYS A 87 15.56 13.48 32.18
C LYS A 87 15.17 14.83 32.79
N LEU A 88 13.88 15.17 32.86
CA LEU A 88 13.40 16.45 33.42
C LEU A 88 12.95 16.37 34.89
N LYS A 89 12.83 15.17 35.48
CA LYS A 89 12.45 15.00 36.89
C LYS A 89 13.63 15.01 37.89
N ASN A 90 14.87 15.20 37.42
CA ASN A 90 16.08 15.27 38.28
C ASN A 90 16.74 16.66 38.28
N VAL A 91 16.02 17.72 37.88
CA VAL A 91 16.57 19.11 37.85
C VAL A 91 15.66 20.12 38.56
N PHE A 92 14.62 19.67 39.27
CA PHE A 92 13.84 20.52 40.19
C PHE A 92 13.72 19.84 41.55
#